data_AF-K2BTU2-F1
#
_entry.id   AF-K2BTU2-F1
#
_cell.length_a   1.000
_cell.length_b   1.000
_cell.length_c   1.000
_cell.angle_alpha   90.00
_cell.angle_beta   90.00
_cell.angle_gamma   90.00
#
_symmetry.space_group_name_H-M   'P 1'
#
loop_
_entity.id
_entity.type
_entity.pdbx_description
1 polymer ?
#
loop_
_entity_poly.entity_id
_entity_poly.type
_entity_poly.pdbx_seq_one_letter_code
_entity_poly.pdbx_strand_id
1 'polypeptide(L)'
;MQALVHAENYLRDKLKSKESLYQLTIEINHAQEGQTTAFITLRDTKNARAGQIYVEKALHSGLQKTVLLTDKQVKNCAIIHAATFTDDHSQTLLPLLSYFALRQARIWQCHNIIALNQENKLLRLAPLAYLPRIFAQQLSYSIYQAYEACDETERAFIQTYFIYEILDTFKLWVTNLFQDSWFSSIKTRSISKEQYVSTLYNLHAFVKHTTRLAARCVAFCESRELRNHYIHHLKGEINHEVIIESDLKALHADVDYLLQANVAHPATEAFMVLQESITGFKQDAVLMMACPFIAEGMTANISSQFVDDLHATIKTWGIKSPESVSRFLTSHMKTDGGDDGHWVRVIMMMDKFIKTENQLQQFLNTLQLAMSSYARGLNANIDDMELWRLQQSHAILEKSTI
;
A
#
# COMPACT_ATOMS: atom_id res chain seq x y z
N MET A 1 -7.65 -12.84 -0.81
CA MET A 1 -7.29 -11.67 -1.66
C MET A 1 -7.84 -11.85 -3.07
N GLN A 2 -9.17 -11.96 -3.23
CA GLN A 2 -9.80 -12.18 -4.55
C GLN A 2 -9.75 -10.94 -5.45
N ALA A 3 -9.92 -9.75 -4.86
CA ALA A 3 -9.84 -8.48 -5.59
C ALA A 3 -8.46 -8.27 -6.24
N LEU A 4 -7.37 -8.59 -5.53
CA LEU A 4 -6.01 -8.55 -6.09
C LEU A 4 -5.83 -9.48 -7.29
N VAL A 5 -6.39 -10.70 -7.23
CA VAL A 5 -6.36 -11.63 -8.37
C VAL A 5 -7.10 -11.06 -9.58
N HIS A 6 -8.25 -10.41 -9.36
CA HIS A 6 -9.00 -9.75 -10.43
C HIS A 6 -8.20 -8.59 -11.07
N ALA A 7 -7.55 -7.75 -10.26
CA ALA A 7 -6.67 -6.70 -10.73
C ALA A 7 -5.47 -7.24 -11.52
N GLU A 8 -4.83 -8.31 -11.05
CA GLU A 8 -3.73 -9.00 -11.75
C GLU A 8 -4.20 -9.57 -13.10
N ASN A 9 -5.42 -10.10 -13.18
CA ASN A 9 -6.02 -10.59 -14.44
C ASN A 9 -6.27 -9.45 -15.43
N TYR A 10 -6.85 -8.33 -14.98
CA TYR A 10 -7.05 -7.13 -15.82
C TYR A 10 -5.74 -6.67 -16.47
N LEU A 11 -4.66 -6.59 -15.70
CA LEU A 11 -3.35 -6.19 -16.23
C LEU A 11 -2.75 -7.24 -17.17
N ARG A 12 -2.91 -8.53 -16.85
CA ARG A 12 -2.43 -9.64 -17.69
C ARG A 12 -3.10 -9.64 -19.06
N ASP A 13 -4.42 -9.46 -19.11
CA ASP A 13 -5.17 -9.44 -20.36
C ASP A 13 -4.80 -8.22 -21.22
N LYS A 14 -4.50 -7.08 -20.58
CA LYS A 14 -3.93 -5.92 -21.25
C LYS A 14 -2.55 -6.20 -21.84
N LEU A 15 -1.65 -6.90 -21.13
CA LEU A 15 -0.32 -7.25 -21.65
C LEU A 15 -0.39 -8.26 -22.82
N LYS A 16 -1.28 -9.27 -22.75
CA LYS A 16 -1.45 -10.25 -23.84
C LYS A 16 -1.83 -9.63 -25.18
N SER A 17 -2.43 -8.43 -25.17
CA SER A 17 -2.82 -7.72 -26.38
C SER A 17 -1.65 -7.08 -27.14
N LYS A 18 -0.42 -7.15 -26.63
CA LYS A 18 0.78 -6.56 -27.24
C LYS A 18 1.95 -7.54 -27.25
N GLU A 19 2.55 -7.75 -28.41
CA GLU A 19 3.88 -8.39 -28.46
C GLU A 19 4.90 -7.46 -27.78
N SER A 20 5.53 -7.93 -26.71
CA SER A 20 6.53 -7.16 -25.98
C SER A 20 7.91 -7.38 -26.58
N LEU A 21 8.60 -6.28 -26.90
CA LEU A 21 10.00 -6.29 -27.34
C LEU A 21 10.94 -6.89 -26.29
N TYR A 22 10.62 -6.67 -25.01
CA TYR A 22 11.39 -7.17 -23.89
C TYR A 22 10.62 -8.23 -23.12
N GLN A 23 11.31 -9.28 -22.70
CA GLN A 23 10.84 -10.26 -21.74
C GLN A 23 11.52 -9.99 -20.41
N LEU A 24 10.72 -9.67 -19.39
CA LEU A 24 11.18 -9.46 -18.02
C LEU A 24 10.78 -10.64 -17.15
N THR A 25 11.73 -11.16 -16.39
CA THR A 25 11.50 -12.17 -15.35
C THR A 25 12.05 -11.63 -14.03
N ILE A 26 11.23 -11.68 -12.98
CA ILE A 26 11.59 -11.29 -11.63
C ILE A 26 11.38 -12.51 -10.73
N GLU A 27 12.46 -13.07 -10.21
CA GLU A 27 12.42 -14.20 -9.28
C GLU A 27 12.77 -13.72 -7.88
N ILE A 28 11.80 -13.78 -6.95
CA ILE A 28 11.98 -13.37 -5.57
C ILE A 28 12.22 -14.60 -4.71
N ASN A 29 13.36 -14.63 -4.02
CA ASN A 29 13.71 -15.68 -3.08
C ASN A 29 13.70 -15.16 -1.64
N HIS A 30 13.01 -15.90 -0.78
CA HIS A 30 13.00 -15.70 0.67
C HIS A 30 13.80 -16.84 1.31
N ALA A 31 15.04 -16.57 1.73
CA ALA A 31 15.90 -17.59 2.33
C ALA A 31 15.55 -17.81 3.83
N GLN A 32 16.07 -18.90 4.41
CA GLN A 32 15.73 -19.37 5.76
C GLN A 32 16.11 -18.44 6.93
N GLU A 33 16.78 -17.31 6.67
CA GLU A 33 17.16 -16.31 7.70
C GLU A 33 16.50 -14.93 7.49
N GLY A 34 15.38 -14.87 6.77
CA GLY A 34 14.68 -13.60 6.49
C GLY A 34 15.36 -12.75 5.40
N GLN A 35 16.46 -13.23 4.82
CA GLN A 35 17.09 -12.61 3.65
C GLN A 35 16.12 -12.67 2.46
N THR A 36 15.85 -11.48 1.90
CA THR A 36 14.97 -11.32 0.74
C THR A 36 15.79 -10.81 -0.43
N THR A 37 15.69 -11.53 -1.54
CA THR A 37 16.53 -11.30 -2.71
C THR A 37 15.72 -11.41 -3.99
N ALA A 38 16.10 -10.69 -5.03
CA ALA A 38 15.44 -10.74 -6.33
C ALA A 38 16.46 -10.81 -7.47
N PHE A 39 16.22 -11.75 -8.38
CA PHE A 39 16.94 -11.89 -9.63
C PHE A 39 16.09 -11.31 -10.75
N ILE A 40 16.62 -10.30 -11.42
CA ILE A 40 15.97 -9.58 -12.51
C ILE A 40 16.65 -9.99 -13.80
N THR A 41 15.92 -10.70 -14.67
CA THR A 41 16.41 -11.12 -15.98
C THR A 41 15.64 -10.39 -17.07
N LEU A 42 16.36 -9.82 -18.03
CA LEU A 42 15.79 -9.14 -19.18
C LEU A 42 16.33 -9.75 -20.48
N ARG A 43 15.44 -10.02 -21.43
CA ARG A 43 15.78 -10.43 -22.79
C ARG A 43 15.11 -9.52 -23.80
N ASP A 44 15.89 -8.92 -24.69
CA ASP A 44 15.40 -8.24 -25.89
C ASP A 44 15.28 -9.26 -27.02
N THR A 45 14.06 -9.64 -27.35
CA THR A 45 13.78 -10.73 -28.29
C THR A 45 14.14 -10.38 -29.72
N LYS A 46 14.16 -9.09 -30.08
CA LYS A 46 14.43 -8.63 -31.44
C LYS A 46 15.91 -8.51 -31.72
N ASN A 47 16.69 -8.03 -30.75
CA ASN A 47 18.12 -7.76 -30.92
C ASN A 47 19.02 -8.83 -30.27
N ALA A 48 18.44 -9.92 -29.76
CA ALA A 48 19.15 -11.02 -29.10
C ALA A 48 20.06 -10.57 -27.93
N ARG A 49 19.69 -9.48 -27.26
CA ARG A 49 20.41 -8.98 -26.07
C ARG A 49 19.85 -9.61 -24.81
N ALA A 50 20.69 -10.01 -23.88
CA ALA A 50 20.23 -10.50 -22.59
C ALA A 50 21.16 -10.11 -21.45
N GLY A 51 20.57 -9.86 -20.29
CA GLY A 51 21.32 -9.60 -19.07
C GLY A 51 20.50 -9.90 -17.83
N GLN A 52 21.19 -9.94 -16.72
CA GLN A 52 20.60 -10.15 -15.40
C GLN A 52 21.28 -9.26 -14.37
N ILE A 53 20.52 -8.85 -13.37
CA ILE A 53 21.01 -8.12 -12.21
C ILE A 53 20.32 -8.65 -10.96
N TYR A 54 21.01 -8.59 -9.84
CA TYR A 54 20.51 -9.06 -8.56
C TYR A 54 20.44 -7.92 -7.55
N VAL A 55 19.37 -7.90 -6.76
CA VAL A 55 19.13 -6.95 -5.68
C VAL A 55 18.65 -7.68 -4.43
N GLU A 56 19.09 -7.25 -3.26
CA GLU A 56 18.66 -7.84 -1.98
C GLU A 56 18.40 -6.79 -0.92
N LYS A 57 17.55 -7.11 0.06
CA LYS A 57 17.42 -6.28 1.26
C LYS A 57 18.73 -6.32 2.04
N ALA A 58 19.22 -5.16 2.47
CA ALA A 58 20.44 -5.07 3.25
C ALA A 58 20.24 -5.62 4.67
N LEU A 59 19.03 -5.48 5.23
CA LEU A 59 18.66 -6.07 6.51
C LEU A 59 18.74 -7.61 6.45
N HIS A 60 19.45 -8.21 7.39
CA HIS A 60 19.80 -9.62 7.50
C HIS A 60 20.68 -10.16 6.36
N SER A 61 21.25 -9.29 5.52
CA SER A 61 22.18 -9.70 4.46
C SER A 61 23.54 -10.15 5.00
N GLY A 62 24.26 -10.93 4.21
CA GLY A 62 25.67 -11.25 4.49
C GLY A 62 26.54 -9.99 4.62
N LEU A 63 26.29 -8.97 3.79
CA LEU A 63 27.01 -7.70 3.84
C LEU A 63 26.84 -7.00 5.19
N GLN A 64 25.61 -6.95 5.73
CA GLN A 64 25.36 -6.36 7.04
C GLN A 64 26.21 -7.03 8.12
N LYS A 65 26.26 -8.37 8.12
CA LYS A 65 27.04 -9.16 9.07
C LYS A 65 28.54 -8.89 8.93
N THR A 66 29.07 -8.85 7.70
CA THR A 66 30.50 -8.62 7.44
C THR A 66 30.96 -7.21 7.80
N VAL A 67 30.13 -6.20 7.58
CA VAL A 67 30.47 -4.78 7.76
C VAL A 67 30.06 -4.25 9.14
N LEU A 68 29.38 -5.07 9.94
CA LEU A 68 28.89 -4.73 11.28
C LEU A 68 27.93 -3.52 11.29
N LEU A 69 27.06 -3.43 10.27
CA LEU A 69 26.01 -2.42 10.23
C LEU A 69 24.82 -2.83 11.12
N THR A 70 24.30 -1.90 11.90
CA THR A 70 23.12 -2.14 12.75
C THR A 70 21.83 -2.23 11.92
N ASP A 71 20.83 -2.96 12.43
CA ASP A 71 19.50 -3.04 11.79
C ASP A 71 18.92 -1.65 11.52
N LYS A 72 19.10 -0.70 12.45
CA LYS A 72 18.64 0.69 12.29
C LYS A 72 19.27 1.38 11.08
N GLN A 73 20.53 1.08 10.76
CA GLN A 73 21.25 1.68 9.64
C GLN A 73 20.83 1.08 8.28
N VAL A 74 20.45 -0.21 8.24
CA VAL A 74 20.20 -0.92 6.98
C VAL A 74 18.74 -1.29 6.73
N LYS A 75 17.83 -1.07 7.69
CA LYS A 75 16.41 -1.46 7.59
C LYS A 75 15.71 -0.99 6.30
N ASN A 76 16.08 0.19 5.80
CA ASN A 76 15.50 0.81 4.61
C ASN A 76 16.51 0.90 3.46
N CYS A 77 17.42 -0.07 3.37
CA CYS A 77 18.47 -0.12 2.37
C CYS A 77 18.36 -1.42 1.56
N ALA A 78 18.61 -1.32 0.25
CA ALA A 78 18.81 -2.47 -0.62
C ALA A 78 20.25 -2.47 -1.14
N ILE A 79 20.78 -3.66 -1.45
CA ILE A 79 22.09 -3.84 -2.06
C ILE A 79 21.86 -4.18 -3.52
N ILE A 80 22.43 -3.39 -4.43
CA ILE A 80 22.46 -3.67 -5.86
C ILE A 80 23.81 -4.27 -6.23
N HIS A 81 23.77 -5.35 -7.00
CA HIS A 81 24.97 -6.06 -7.43
C HIS A 81 25.30 -5.75 -8.88
N ALA A 82 26.51 -6.14 -9.30
CA ALA A 82 26.93 -5.97 -10.69
C ALA A 82 26.02 -6.78 -11.63
N ALA A 83 25.63 -6.18 -12.75
CA ALA A 83 24.90 -6.87 -13.79
C ALA A 83 25.82 -7.80 -14.59
N THR A 84 25.30 -8.92 -15.06
CA THR A 84 25.99 -9.82 -15.99
C THR A 84 25.24 -9.89 -17.31
N PHE A 85 25.97 -9.90 -18.41
CA PHE A 85 25.44 -9.82 -19.77
C PHE A 85 25.95 -10.98 -20.61
N THR A 86 25.22 -11.33 -21.66
CA THR A 86 25.65 -12.40 -22.59
C THR A 86 26.83 -11.99 -23.47
N ASP A 87 26.96 -10.69 -23.77
CA ASP A 87 28.01 -10.10 -24.60
C ASP A 87 28.13 -8.59 -24.33
N ASP A 88 29.12 -7.95 -24.97
CA ASP A 88 29.36 -6.50 -24.84
C ASP A 88 28.20 -5.65 -25.38
N HIS A 89 27.52 -6.11 -26.44
CA HIS A 89 26.38 -5.39 -26.99
C HIS A 89 25.21 -5.34 -25.98
N SER A 90 25.02 -6.42 -25.22
CA SER A 90 23.98 -6.56 -24.20
C SER A 90 24.19 -5.65 -23.00
N GLN A 91 25.40 -5.11 -22.77
CA GLN A 91 25.66 -4.11 -21.72
C GLN A 91 24.78 -2.85 -21.88
N THR A 92 24.30 -2.57 -23.10
CA THR A 92 23.34 -1.49 -23.36
C THR A 92 22.01 -1.64 -22.60
N LEU A 93 21.67 -2.84 -22.10
CA LEU A 93 20.49 -3.08 -21.26
C LEU A 93 20.68 -2.64 -19.80
N LEU A 94 21.86 -2.18 -19.40
CA LEU A 94 22.16 -1.80 -18.01
C LEU A 94 21.17 -0.78 -17.42
N PRO A 95 20.76 0.30 -18.13
CA PRO A 95 19.77 1.23 -17.61
C PRO A 95 18.44 0.56 -17.25
N LEU A 96 17.91 -0.25 -18.17
CA LEU A 96 16.63 -0.92 -18.02
C LEU A 96 16.68 -1.98 -16.90
N LEU A 97 17.74 -2.79 -16.83
CA LEU A 97 17.95 -3.75 -15.74
C LEU A 97 18.07 -3.05 -14.38
N SER A 98 18.86 -1.96 -14.33
CA SER A 98 19.03 -1.17 -13.10
C SER A 98 17.70 -0.59 -12.66
N TYR A 99 16.89 -0.05 -13.56
CA TYR A 99 15.57 0.47 -13.24
C TYR A 99 14.70 -0.60 -12.57
N PHE A 100 14.60 -1.81 -13.13
CA PHE A 100 13.75 -2.86 -12.55
C PHE A 100 14.28 -3.39 -11.21
N ALA A 101 15.59 -3.46 -11.01
CA ALA A 101 16.19 -3.77 -9.71
C ALA A 101 15.85 -2.70 -8.65
N LEU A 102 15.94 -1.43 -9.01
CA LEU A 102 15.63 -0.32 -8.10
C LEU A 102 14.13 -0.20 -7.82
N ARG A 103 13.26 -0.48 -8.81
CA ARG A 103 11.81 -0.67 -8.62
C ARG A 103 11.54 -1.73 -7.56
N GLN A 104 12.22 -2.88 -7.65
CA GLN A 104 12.02 -3.95 -6.67
C GLN A 104 12.43 -3.50 -5.25
N ALA A 105 13.53 -2.75 -5.12
CA ALA A 105 13.91 -2.15 -3.85
C ALA A 105 12.86 -1.13 -3.34
N ARG A 106 12.21 -0.38 -4.23
CA ARG A 106 11.15 0.59 -3.87
C ARG A 106 9.89 -0.12 -3.37
N ILE A 107 9.49 -1.22 -4.01
CA ILE A 107 8.39 -2.11 -3.56
C ILE A 107 8.67 -2.61 -2.14
N TRP A 108 9.93 -2.94 -1.86
CA TRP A 108 10.39 -3.36 -0.54
C TRP A 108 10.50 -2.23 0.50
N GLN A 109 10.07 -1.01 0.16
CA GLN A 109 10.12 0.19 1.01
C GLN A 109 11.56 0.60 1.40
N CYS A 110 12.55 0.28 0.56
CA CYS A 110 13.88 0.83 0.73
C CYS A 110 13.91 2.30 0.27
N HIS A 111 14.77 3.10 0.89
CA HIS A 111 15.01 4.51 0.54
C HIS A 111 16.43 4.76 0.03
N ASN A 112 17.34 3.82 0.25
CA ASN A 112 18.71 3.91 -0.20
C ASN A 112 19.11 2.64 -0.94
N ILE A 113 19.99 2.80 -1.92
CA ILE A 113 20.68 1.69 -2.58
C ILE A 113 22.15 1.71 -2.16
N ILE A 114 22.72 0.52 -1.97
CA ILE A 114 24.10 0.30 -1.58
C ILE A 114 24.77 -0.61 -2.62
N ALA A 115 26.04 -0.36 -2.95
CA ALA A 115 26.86 -1.25 -3.77
C ALA A 115 28.27 -1.39 -3.18
N LEU A 116 28.89 -2.55 -3.45
CA LEU A 116 30.28 -2.85 -3.05
C LEU A 116 31.32 -2.38 -4.07
N ASN A 117 30.88 -1.98 -5.26
CA ASN A 117 31.76 -1.46 -6.29
C ASN A 117 31.16 -0.18 -6.88
N GLN A 118 32.04 0.65 -7.44
CA GLN A 118 31.64 1.88 -8.12
C GLN A 118 31.27 1.65 -9.60
N GLU A 119 31.25 0.39 -10.04
CA GLU A 119 31.14 0.04 -11.46
C GLU A 119 29.84 0.55 -12.09
N ASN A 120 28.78 0.71 -11.27
CA ASN A 120 27.54 1.29 -11.73
C ASN A 120 27.56 2.84 -11.69
N LYS A 121 28.42 3.46 -12.53
CA LYS A 121 28.51 4.92 -12.68
C LYS A 121 27.17 5.57 -13.03
N LEU A 122 26.30 4.84 -13.73
CA LEU A 122 24.93 5.26 -14.06
C LEU A 122 24.17 5.73 -12.82
N LEU A 123 24.29 5.02 -11.69
CA LEU A 123 23.50 5.30 -10.48
C LEU A 123 24.05 6.44 -9.62
N ARG A 124 25.19 7.03 -10.01
CA ARG A 124 25.86 8.14 -9.31
C ARG A 124 26.04 7.87 -7.81
N LEU A 125 26.48 6.66 -7.47
CA LEU A 125 26.73 6.27 -6.08
C LEU A 125 27.94 7.02 -5.51
N ALA A 126 27.86 7.40 -4.25
CA ALA A 126 28.93 8.07 -3.52
C ALA A 126 29.45 7.19 -2.38
N PRO A 127 30.76 7.20 -2.08
CA PRO A 127 31.31 6.40 -0.99
C PRO A 127 30.76 6.88 0.37
N LEU A 128 30.49 5.94 1.27
CA LEU A 128 30.15 6.25 2.66
C LEU A 128 31.39 6.77 3.40
N ALA A 129 31.23 7.84 4.18
CA ALA A 129 32.32 8.53 4.86
C ALA A 129 33.22 7.61 5.71
N TYR A 130 32.62 6.67 6.44
CA TYR A 130 33.32 5.75 7.34
C TYR A 130 33.56 4.35 6.74
N LEU A 131 33.06 4.11 5.53
CA LEU A 131 33.15 2.82 4.82
C LEU A 131 33.39 3.10 3.32
N PRO A 132 34.57 3.62 2.93
CA PRO A 132 34.78 4.17 1.58
C PRO A 132 34.74 3.13 0.46
N ARG A 133 34.74 1.83 0.79
CA ARG A 133 34.54 0.73 -0.15
C ARG A 133 33.06 0.43 -0.42
N ILE A 134 32.17 1.09 0.30
CA ILE A 134 30.73 0.94 0.18
C ILE A 134 30.18 2.24 -0.38
N PHE A 135 29.45 2.12 -1.47
CA PHE A 135 28.86 3.24 -2.17
C PHE A 135 27.35 3.25 -1.92
N ALA A 136 26.78 4.41 -1.72
CA ALA A 136 25.35 4.57 -1.49
C ALA A 136 24.77 5.76 -2.24
N GLN A 137 23.46 5.72 -2.45
CA GLN A 137 22.68 6.82 -3.00
C GLN A 137 21.22 6.72 -2.56
N GLN A 138 20.52 7.84 -2.57
CA GLN A 138 19.07 7.85 -2.42
C GLN A 138 18.43 7.09 -3.59
N LEU A 139 17.53 6.15 -3.25
CA LEU A 139 16.90 5.26 -4.22
C LEU A 139 16.17 6.02 -5.33
N SER A 140 15.40 7.06 -4.99
CA SER A 140 14.66 7.87 -5.96
C SER A 140 15.58 8.56 -6.97
N TYR A 141 16.76 9.02 -6.53
CA TYR A 141 17.74 9.62 -7.42
C TYR A 141 18.37 8.58 -8.35
N SER A 142 18.71 7.40 -7.84
CA SER A 142 19.20 6.29 -8.67
C SER A 142 18.16 5.83 -9.70
N ILE A 143 16.88 5.77 -9.33
CA ILE A 143 15.78 5.44 -10.27
C ILE A 143 15.70 6.51 -11.36
N TYR A 144 15.75 7.79 -10.99
CA TYR A 144 15.75 8.88 -11.96
C TYR A 144 16.92 8.74 -12.96
N GLN A 145 18.14 8.48 -12.49
CA GLN A 145 19.30 8.30 -13.39
C GLN A 145 19.13 7.08 -14.31
N ALA A 146 18.66 5.95 -13.79
CA ALA A 146 18.42 4.76 -14.60
C ALA A 146 17.33 4.98 -15.66
N TYR A 147 16.23 5.64 -15.28
CA TYR A 147 15.12 5.96 -16.18
C TYR A 147 15.53 6.96 -17.27
N GLU A 148 16.27 8.02 -16.93
CA GLU A 148 16.73 9.02 -17.89
C GLU A 148 17.76 8.45 -18.89
N ALA A 149 18.51 7.43 -18.50
CA ALA A 149 19.43 6.75 -19.40
C ALA A 149 18.75 5.75 -20.35
N CYS A 150 17.48 5.40 -20.11
CA CYS A 150 16.70 4.56 -21.01
C CYS A 150 16.23 5.35 -22.25
N ASP A 151 16.12 4.68 -23.39
CA ASP A 151 15.52 5.26 -24.60
C ASP A 151 13.97 5.29 -24.54
N GLU A 152 13.32 5.85 -25.57
CA GLU A 152 11.85 5.95 -25.62
C GLU A 152 11.16 4.58 -25.60
N THR A 153 11.73 3.57 -26.25
CA THR A 153 11.16 2.23 -26.31
C THR A 153 11.26 1.53 -24.96
N GLU A 154 12.40 1.68 -24.28
CA GLU A 154 12.65 1.17 -22.94
C GLU A 154 11.75 1.86 -21.90
N ARG A 155 11.59 3.19 -21.99
CA ARG A 155 10.67 3.94 -21.12
C ARG A 155 9.21 3.53 -21.34
N ALA A 156 8.80 3.29 -22.59
CA ALA A 156 7.47 2.78 -22.89
C ALA A 156 7.26 1.37 -22.31
N PHE A 157 8.29 0.51 -22.34
CA PHE A 157 8.25 -0.80 -21.69
C PHE A 157 8.13 -0.66 -20.16
N ILE A 158 8.95 0.19 -19.53
CA ILE A 158 8.88 0.50 -18.09
C ILE A 158 7.46 0.94 -17.68
N GLN A 159 6.85 1.83 -18.46
CA GLN A 159 5.52 2.38 -18.18
C GLN A 159 4.44 1.28 -18.06
N THR A 160 4.58 0.16 -18.77
CA THR A 160 3.65 -0.97 -18.66
C THR A 160 3.64 -1.60 -17.26
N TYR A 161 4.68 -1.36 -16.45
CA TYR A 161 4.86 -1.90 -15.10
C TYR A 161 4.51 -0.92 -13.97
N PHE A 162 4.09 0.31 -14.27
CA PHE A 162 3.75 1.30 -13.23
C PHE A 162 2.61 0.84 -12.32
N ILE A 163 1.55 0.29 -12.90
CA ILE A 163 0.40 -0.19 -12.10
C ILE A 163 0.74 -1.48 -11.37
N TYR A 164 1.55 -2.35 -11.97
CA TYR A 164 2.09 -3.52 -11.26
C TYR A 164 2.87 -3.09 -10.02
N GLU A 165 3.66 -2.02 -10.09
CA GLU A 165 4.39 -1.54 -8.92
C GLU A 165 3.48 -1.03 -7.80
N ILE A 166 2.43 -0.28 -8.15
CA ILE A 166 1.43 0.18 -7.18
C ILE A 166 0.75 -1.02 -6.51
N LEU A 167 0.35 -2.03 -7.29
CA LEU A 167 -0.29 -3.25 -6.78
C LEU A 167 0.66 -4.10 -5.92
N ASP A 168 1.91 -4.30 -6.35
CA ASP A 168 2.91 -5.05 -5.60
C ASP A 168 3.20 -4.37 -4.24
N THR A 169 3.31 -3.04 -4.24
CA THR A 169 3.50 -2.23 -3.03
C THR A 169 2.30 -2.35 -2.10
N PHE A 170 1.08 -2.25 -2.64
CA PHE A 170 -0.16 -2.41 -1.88
C PHE A 170 -0.31 -3.82 -1.32
N LYS A 171 0.00 -4.85 -2.12
CA LYS A 171 -0.08 -6.27 -1.74
C LYS A 171 0.84 -6.58 -0.56
N LEU A 172 2.06 -6.05 -0.58
CA LEU A 172 2.98 -6.16 0.55
C LEU A 172 2.40 -5.48 1.81
N TRP A 173 1.90 -4.25 1.66
CA TRP A 173 1.30 -3.51 2.78
C TRP A 173 0.08 -4.21 3.37
N VAL A 174 -0.90 -4.60 2.55
CA VAL A 174 -2.16 -5.19 3.04
C VAL A 174 -1.93 -6.56 3.69
N THR A 175 -0.95 -7.33 3.19
CA THR A 175 -0.55 -8.61 3.80
C THR A 175 -0.02 -8.40 5.22
N ASN A 176 0.80 -7.36 5.42
CA ASN A 176 1.33 -7.01 6.74
C ASN A 176 0.24 -6.40 7.64
N LEU A 177 -0.59 -5.50 7.11
CA LEU A 177 -1.70 -4.88 7.83
C LEU A 177 -2.63 -5.94 8.45
N PHE A 178 -2.91 -7.02 7.72
CA PHE A 178 -3.75 -8.11 8.24
C PHE A 178 -3.11 -8.92 9.38
N GLN A 179 -1.85 -8.67 9.72
CA GLN A 179 -1.19 -9.20 10.92
C GLN A 179 -1.08 -8.17 12.06
N ASP A 180 -1.39 -6.90 11.81
CA ASP A 180 -1.28 -5.83 12.81
C ASP A 180 -2.37 -5.92 13.89
N SER A 181 -2.22 -5.12 14.95
CA SER A 181 -3.03 -5.14 16.17
C SER A 181 -4.54 -5.17 15.92
N TRP A 182 -5.07 -4.35 15.01
CA TRP A 182 -6.51 -4.32 14.74
C TRP A 182 -7.03 -5.63 14.16
N PHE A 183 -6.42 -6.12 13.08
CA PHE A 183 -6.82 -7.38 12.44
C PHE A 183 -6.54 -8.59 13.34
N SER A 184 -5.39 -8.60 14.01
CA SER A 184 -5.00 -9.65 14.94
C SER A 184 -5.97 -9.74 16.12
N SER A 185 -6.45 -8.60 16.64
CA SER A 185 -7.42 -8.57 17.74
C SER A 185 -8.78 -9.17 17.36
N ILE A 186 -9.23 -8.98 16.11
CA ILE A 186 -10.45 -9.60 15.60
C ILE A 186 -10.23 -11.10 15.39
N LYS A 187 -9.14 -11.49 14.74
CA LYS A 187 -8.77 -12.91 14.51
C LYS A 187 -8.66 -13.70 15.80
N THR A 188 -8.08 -13.10 16.84
CA THR A 188 -7.96 -13.71 18.18
C THR A 188 -9.19 -13.50 19.05
N ARG A 189 -10.22 -12.80 18.54
CA ARG A 189 -11.48 -12.47 19.23
C ARG A 189 -11.25 -11.76 20.57
N SER A 190 -10.21 -10.94 20.64
CA SER A 190 -9.76 -10.20 21.83
C SER A 190 -10.09 -8.72 21.79
N ILE A 191 -10.64 -8.22 20.68
CA ILE A 191 -11.10 -6.82 20.60
C ILE A 191 -12.26 -6.57 21.57
N SER A 192 -12.19 -5.46 22.31
CA SER A 192 -13.28 -5.02 23.19
C SER A 192 -14.36 -4.25 22.43
N LYS A 193 -15.55 -4.14 23.02
CA LYS A 193 -16.63 -3.33 22.47
C LYS A 193 -16.19 -1.86 22.34
N GLU A 194 -15.49 -1.34 23.34
CA GLU A 194 -15.01 0.04 23.43
C GLU A 194 -13.94 0.32 22.37
N GLN A 195 -13.02 -0.62 22.14
CA GLN A 195 -12.03 -0.53 21.05
C GLN A 195 -12.71 -0.51 19.68
N TYR A 196 -13.75 -1.32 19.47
CA TYR A 196 -14.53 -1.31 18.24
C TYR A 196 -15.35 -0.03 18.06
N VAL A 197 -15.99 0.47 19.12
CA VAL A 197 -16.69 1.78 19.11
C VAL A 197 -15.73 2.92 18.79
N SER A 198 -14.53 2.95 19.40
CA SER A 198 -13.50 3.94 19.08
C SER A 198 -13.06 3.85 17.62
N THR A 199 -12.92 2.63 17.09
CA THR A 199 -12.63 2.43 15.66
C THR A 199 -13.71 3.09 14.80
N LEU A 200 -14.99 2.85 15.08
CA LEU A 200 -16.10 3.44 14.33
C LEU A 200 -16.17 4.97 14.48
N TYR A 201 -15.90 5.52 15.66
CA TYR A 201 -15.80 6.98 15.86
C TYR A 201 -14.70 7.59 14.99
N ASN A 202 -13.54 6.95 14.90
CA ASN A 202 -12.43 7.40 14.08
C ASN A 202 -12.71 7.25 12.58
N LEU A 203 -13.33 6.15 12.15
CA LEU A 203 -13.76 5.98 10.76
C LEU A 203 -14.77 7.07 10.36
N HIS A 204 -15.77 7.33 11.19
CA HIS A 204 -16.76 8.40 10.95
C HIS A 204 -16.09 9.76 10.75
N ALA A 205 -15.06 10.05 11.53
CA ALA A 205 -14.39 11.35 11.52
C ALA A 205 -13.81 11.73 10.15
N PHE A 206 -13.30 10.78 9.36
CA PHE A 206 -12.88 11.08 7.97
C PHE A 206 -13.96 10.76 6.94
N VAL A 207 -14.79 9.73 7.15
CA VAL A 207 -15.86 9.34 6.21
C VAL A 207 -16.85 10.48 5.98
N LYS A 208 -17.18 11.25 7.01
CA LYS A 208 -18.05 12.43 6.89
C LYS A 208 -17.50 13.53 5.96
N HIS A 209 -16.22 13.49 5.61
CA HIS A 209 -15.58 14.41 4.66
C HIS A 209 -15.42 13.82 3.26
N THR A 210 -15.59 12.50 3.06
CA THR A 210 -15.35 11.83 1.77
C THR A 210 -16.13 12.48 0.63
N THR A 211 -17.43 12.74 0.80
CA THR A 211 -18.27 13.38 -0.23
C THR A 211 -17.80 14.79 -0.58
N ARG A 212 -17.35 15.57 0.42
CA ARG A 212 -16.79 16.93 0.22
C ARG A 212 -15.47 16.88 -0.53
N LEU A 213 -14.59 15.95 -0.19
CA LEU A 213 -13.30 15.74 -0.85
C LEU A 213 -13.51 15.30 -2.31
N ALA A 214 -14.43 14.36 -2.56
CA ALA A 214 -14.79 13.94 -3.91
C ALA A 214 -15.37 15.10 -4.74
N ALA A 215 -16.24 15.93 -4.15
CA ALA A 215 -16.78 17.12 -4.81
C ALA A 215 -15.69 18.14 -5.19
N ARG A 216 -14.67 18.32 -4.34
CA ARG A 216 -13.52 19.16 -4.67
C ARG A 216 -12.73 18.58 -5.84
N CYS A 217 -12.47 17.27 -5.84
CA CYS A 217 -11.86 16.61 -6.99
C CYS A 217 -12.65 16.87 -8.28
N VAL A 218 -13.99 16.75 -8.26
CA VAL A 218 -14.84 17.09 -9.42
C VAL A 218 -14.58 18.52 -9.92
N ALA A 219 -14.41 19.48 -9.01
CA ALA A 219 -14.22 20.88 -9.34
C ALA A 219 -12.88 21.19 -10.02
N PHE A 220 -11.77 20.56 -9.60
CA PHE A 220 -10.43 20.81 -10.16
C PHE A 220 -9.94 19.74 -11.15
N CYS A 221 -10.74 18.70 -11.45
CA CYS A 221 -10.42 17.73 -12.49
C CYS A 221 -10.32 18.38 -13.88
N GLU A 222 -9.15 18.26 -14.50
CA GLU A 222 -8.87 18.76 -15.85
C GLU A 222 -9.58 17.95 -16.95
N SER A 223 -9.75 16.63 -16.76
CA SER A 223 -10.39 15.76 -17.76
C SER A 223 -11.83 15.41 -17.39
N ARG A 224 -12.67 15.22 -18.42
CA ARG A 224 -14.07 14.81 -18.24
C ARG A 224 -14.15 13.41 -17.63
N GLU A 225 -13.24 12.52 -17.99
CA GLU A 225 -13.23 11.15 -17.49
C GLU A 225 -12.89 11.08 -16.01
N LEU A 226 -11.88 11.84 -15.55
CA LEU A 226 -11.55 11.89 -14.12
C LEU A 226 -12.66 12.57 -13.32
N ARG A 227 -13.28 13.62 -13.88
CA ARG A 227 -14.46 14.23 -13.30
C ARG A 227 -15.63 13.24 -13.16
N ASN A 228 -15.92 12.47 -14.20
CA ASN A 228 -16.99 11.47 -14.19
C ASN A 228 -16.71 10.36 -13.18
N HIS A 229 -15.44 9.93 -13.05
CA HIS A 229 -15.02 8.97 -12.03
C HIS A 229 -15.36 9.49 -10.62
N TYR A 230 -14.99 10.73 -10.29
CA TYR A 230 -15.30 11.31 -8.99
C TYR A 230 -16.79 11.62 -8.78
N ILE A 231 -17.55 11.94 -9.82
CA ILE A 231 -19.03 12.05 -9.73
C ILE A 231 -19.64 10.70 -9.37
N HIS A 232 -19.18 9.61 -9.99
CA HIS A 232 -19.66 8.26 -9.68
C HIS A 232 -19.28 7.85 -8.25
N HIS A 233 -18.02 8.06 -7.87
CA HIS A 233 -17.54 7.77 -6.52
C HIS A 233 -18.34 8.57 -5.48
N LEU A 234 -18.50 9.89 -5.66
CA LEU A 234 -19.32 10.74 -4.79
C LEU A 234 -20.73 10.17 -4.57
N LYS A 235 -21.40 9.68 -5.62
CA LYS A 235 -22.75 9.10 -5.50
C LYS A 235 -22.78 7.84 -4.64
N GLY A 236 -21.72 7.02 -4.70
CA GLY A 236 -21.59 5.81 -3.88
C GLY A 236 -21.42 6.12 -2.38
N GLU A 237 -20.77 7.23 -2.07
CA GLU A 237 -20.41 7.61 -0.69
C GLU A 237 -21.52 8.35 0.07
N ILE A 238 -22.63 8.71 -0.61
CA ILE A 238 -23.77 9.39 0.04
C ILE A 238 -24.38 8.41 1.04
N ASN A 239 -24.21 8.68 2.34
CA ASN A 239 -24.73 7.94 3.52
C ASN A 239 -23.75 7.00 4.22
N HIS A 240 -22.50 6.87 3.80
CA HIS A 240 -21.55 5.99 4.48
C HIS A 240 -21.31 6.38 5.95
N GLU A 241 -21.30 7.68 6.26
CA GLU A 241 -21.27 8.21 7.63
C GLU A 241 -22.52 7.84 8.44
N VAL A 242 -23.69 7.85 7.80
CA VAL A 242 -24.98 7.52 8.43
C VAL A 242 -25.07 6.03 8.77
N ILE A 243 -24.44 5.17 7.96
CA ILE A 243 -24.33 3.74 8.26
C ILE A 243 -23.50 3.55 9.53
N ILE A 244 -22.36 4.25 9.67
CA ILE A 244 -21.53 4.20 10.89
C ILE A 244 -22.32 4.67 12.11
N GLU A 245 -23.04 5.79 12.02
CA GLU A 245 -23.91 6.29 13.10
C GLU A 245 -24.96 5.26 13.51
N SER A 246 -25.53 4.54 12.54
CA SER A 246 -26.53 3.51 12.78
C SER A 246 -25.93 2.26 13.44
N ASP A 247 -24.72 1.87 13.04
CA ASP A 247 -23.97 0.77 13.67
C ASP A 247 -23.61 1.11 15.13
N LEU A 248 -23.19 2.35 15.39
CA LEU A 248 -22.90 2.87 16.73
C LEU A 248 -24.14 2.93 17.63
N LYS A 249 -25.31 3.35 17.10
CA LYS A 249 -26.58 3.29 17.82
C LYS A 249 -26.93 1.86 18.23
N ALA A 250 -26.75 0.91 17.32
CA ALA A 250 -27.02 -0.50 17.59
C ALA A 250 -26.01 -1.12 18.58
N LEU A 251 -24.82 -0.54 18.73
CA LEU A 251 -23.88 -0.86 19.82
C LEU A 251 -24.23 -0.18 21.16
N HIS A 252 -25.27 0.67 21.22
CA HIS A 252 -25.54 1.54 22.37
C HIS A 252 -24.36 2.46 22.71
N ALA A 253 -23.62 2.92 21.69
CA ALA A 253 -22.60 3.97 21.85
C ALA A 253 -23.24 5.36 21.89
N ASP A 254 -22.50 6.34 22.41
CA ASP A 254 -22.94 7.73 22.49
C ASP A 254 -22.78 8.43 21.13
N VAL A 255 -23.86 8.47 20.35
CA VAL A 255 -23.85 9.12 19.04
C VAL A 255 -23.96 10.65 19.14
N ASP A 256 -24.50 11.17 20.24
CA ASP A 256 -24.54 12.61 20.45
C ASP A 256 -23.12 13.14 20.70
N TYR A 257 -22.31 12.44 21.50
CA TYR A 257 -20.88 12.71 21.63
C TYR A 257 -20.16 12.64 20.28
N LEU A 258 -20.39 11.60 19.47
CA LEU A 258 -19.80 11.47 18.13
C LEU A 258 -20.05 12.72 17.28
N LEU A 259 -21.30 13.18 17.24
CA LEU A 259 -21.72 14.25 16.33
C LEU A 259 -21.32 15.64 16.82
N GLN A 260 -21.31 15.86 18.14
CA GLN A 260 -21.16 17.20 18.72
C GLN A 260 -19.75 17.49 19.24
N ALA A 261 -18.99 16.47 19.66
CA ALA A 261 -17.78 16.68 20.44
C ALA A 261 -16.59 15.78 20.06
N ASN A 262 -16.83 14.64 19.42
CA ASN A 262 -15.74 13.72 19.09
C ASN A 262 -14.73 14.35 18.12
N VAL A 263 -13.47 14.36 18.56
CA VAL A 263 -12.30 14.73 17.75
C VAL A 263 -11.57 13.44 17.38
N ALA A 264 -11.11 13.35 16.14
CA ALA A 264 -10.39 12.19 15.67
C ALA A 264 -9.10 12.00 16.47
N HIS A 265 -8.70 10.74 16.65
CA HIS A 265 -7.39 10.41 17.19
C HIS A 265 -6.29 11.00 16.29
N PRO A 266 -5.15 11.49 16.83
CA PRO A 266 -4.07 12.07 16.01
C PRO A 266 -3.58 11.15 14.87
N ALA A 267 -3.61 9.83 15.10
CA ALA A 267 -3.26 8.85 14.05
C ALA A 267 -4.25 8.86 12.87
N THR A 268 -5.54 9.03 13.15
CA THR A 268 -6.61 9.18 12.15
C THR A 268 -6.54 10.56 11.48
N GLU A 269 -6.30 11.62 12.25
CA GLU A 269 -6.13 12.98 11.71
C GLU A 269 -4.99 13.06 10.70
N ALA A 270 -3.91 12.28 10.87
CA ALA A 270 -2.82 12.24 9.89
C ALA A 270 -3.30 11.83 8.49
N PHE A 271 -4.28 10.91 8.40
CA PHE A 271 -4.88 10.53 7.11
C PHE A 271 -5.77 11.65 6.55
N MET A 272 -6.54 12.32 7.41
CA MET A 272 -7.38 13.46 7.02
C MET A 272 -6.54 14.66 6.52
N VAL A 273 -5.44 14.98 7.21
CA VAL A 273 -4.51 16.05 6.81
C VAL A 273 -3.87 15.74 5.46
N LEU A 274 -3.55 14.47 5.19
CA LEU A 274 -3.06 14.06 3.88
C LEU A 274 -4.12 14.33 2.79
N GLN A 275 -5.37 13.91 2.99
CA GLN A 275 -6.47 14.14 2.05
C GLN A 275 -6.70 15.64 1.78
N GLU A 276 -6.68 16.45 2.84
CA GLU A 276 -6.82 17.91 2.72
C GLU A 276 -5.61 18.55 2.02
N SER A 277 -4.39 18.09 2.28
CA SER A 277 -3.19 18.57 1.59
C SER A 277 -3.25 18.29 0.08
N ILE A 278 -3.70 17.09 -0.31
CA ILE A 278 -3.85 16.71 -1.72
C ILE A 278 -4.95 17.56 -2.40
N THR A 279 -6.11 17.71 -1.77
CA THR A 279 -7.27 18.38 -2.39
C THR A 279 -7.23 19.91 -2.29
N GLY A 280 -6.61 20.46 -1.24
CA GLY A 280 -6.55 21.90 -0.98
C GLY A 280 -5.30 22.57 -1.49
N PHE A 281 -4.14 21.98 -1.23
CA PHE A 281 -2.85 22.57 -1.64
C PHE A 281 -2.40 22.06 -3.00
N LYS A 282 -2.33 20.73 -3.20
CA LYS A 282 -1.84 20.17 -4.46
C LYS A 282 -2.88 20.26 -5.59
N GLN A 283 -4.15 20.21 -5.24
CA GLN A 283 -5.29 20.15 -6.18
C GLN A 283 -5.10 19.04 -7.24
N ASP A 284 -4.60 17.89 -6.80
CA ASP A 284 -4.27 16.78 -7.70
C ASP A 284 -5.22 15.60 -7.49
N ALA A 285 -6.13 15.44 -8.44
CA ALA A 285 -7.17 14.42 -8.38
C ALA A 285 -6.61 13.04 -8.67
N VAL A 286 -5.46 12.94 -9.35
CA VAL A 286 -4.79 11.66 -9.60
C VAL A 286 -4.14 11.18 -8.30
N LEU A 287 -3.45 12.05 -7.58
CA LEU A 287 -2.87 11.70 -6.28
C LEU A 287 -3.95 11.34 -5.24
N MET A 288 -5.12 12.00 -5.30
CA MET A 288 -6.21 11.70 -4.37
C MET A 288 -6.74 10.26 -4.52
N MET A 289 -6.59 9.62 -5.69
CA MET A 289 -6.98 8.22 -5.90
C MET A 289 -6.23 7.24 -4.99
N ALA A 290 -5.07 7.61 -4.44
CA ALA A 290 -4.35 6.77 -3.47
C ALA A 290 -5.19 6.48 -2.21
N CYS A 291 -6.04 7.42 -1.78
CA CYS A 291 -6.85 7.27 -0.57
C CYS A 291 -7.98 6.24 -0.72
N PRO A 292 -8.90 6.34 -1.69
CA PRO A 292 -9.89 5.29 -1.94
C PRO A 292 -9.23 3.97 -2.33
N PHE A 293 -8.14 4.01 -3.12
CA PHE A 293 -7.42 2.78 -3.49
C PHE A 293 -6.96 1.96 -2.28
N ILE A 294 -6.48 2.59 -1.19
CA ILE A 294 -6.08 1.84 0.00
C ILE A 294 -7.26 1.41 0.87
N ALA A 295 -8.26 2.27 1.03
CA ALA A 295 -9.38 2.03 1.94
C ALA A 295 -10.29 0.92 1.36
N GLU A 296 -10.72 1.11 0.11
CA GLU A 296 -11.51 0.13 -0.65
C GLU A 296 -10.68 -1.12 -0.97
N GLY A 297 -9.40 -0.95 -1.29
CA GLY A 297 -8.53 -2.10 -1.57
C GLY A 297 -8.38 -3.00 -0.37
N MET A 298 -8.23 -2.42 0.83
CA MET A 298 -8.14 -3.18 2.08
C MET A 298 -9.45 -3.94 2.33
N THR A 299 -10.60 -3.26 2.28
CA THR A 299 -11.92 -3.86 2.53
C THR A 299 -12.26 -4.94 1.51
N ALA A 300 -11.96 -4.73 0.23
CA ALA A 300 -12.15 -5.69 -0.85
C ALA A 300 -11.33 -6.99 -0.67
N ASN A 301 -10.29 -6.97 0.16
CA ASN A 301 -9.41 -8.12 0.41
C ASN A 301 -9.62 -8.79 1.77
N ILE A 302 -10.54 -8.30 2.59
CA ILE A 302 -10.98 -8.96 3.84
C ILE A 302 -11.58 -10.34 3.51
N SER A 303 -11.26 -11.35 4.31
CA SER A 303 -11.77 -12.71 4.13
C SER A 303 -13.15 -12.92 4.79
N SER A 304 -13.90 -13.92 4.33
CA SER A 304 -15.13 -14.34 5.02
C SER A 304 -14.86 -14.74 6.48
N GLN A 305 -13.74 -15.44 6.72
CA GLN A 305 -13.32 -15.84 8.07
C GLN A 305 -13.16 -14.64 9.02
N PHE A 306 -12.62 -13.52 8.54
CA PHE A 306 -12.52 -12.30 9.34
C PHE A 306 -13.91 -11.80 9.79
N VAL A 307 -14.90 -11.83 8.89
CA VAL A 307 -16.27 -11.43 9.21
C VAL A 307 -16.87 -12.38 10.25
N ASP A 308 -16.64 -13.68 10.10
CA ASP A 308 -17.11 -14.68 11.06
C ASP A 308 -16.50 -14.45 12.45
N ASP A 309 -15.21 -14.14 12.54
CA ASP A 309 -14.52 -13.84 13.80
C ASP A 309 -14.97 -12.51 14.42
N LEU A 310 -15.20 -11.48 13.60
CA LEU A 310 -15.79 -10.21 14.05
C LEU A 310 -17.19 -10.44 14.61
N HIS A 311 -18.05 -11.18 13.89
CA HIS A 311 -19.42 -11.47 14.33
C HIS A 311 -19.45 -12.33 15.59
N ALA A 312 -18.54 -13.31 15.71
CA ALA A 312 -18.39 -14.09 16.93
C ALA A 312 -18.03 -13.20 18.12
N THR A 313 -17.11 -12.26 17.93
CA THR A 313 -16.71 -11.31 18.98
C THR A 313 -17.85 -10.38 19.36
N ILE A 314 -18.55 -9.79 18.38
CA ILE A 314 -19.70 -8.90 18.62
C ILE A 314 -20.80 -9.58 19.45
N LYS A 315 -21.07 -10.87 19.19
CA LYS A 315 -22.06 -11.64 19.97
C LYS A 315 -21.68 -11.74 21.45
N THR A 316 -20.39 -11.74 21.79
CA THR A 316 -19.94 -11.77 23.19
C THR A 316 -20.32 -10.50 23.96
N TRP A 317 -20.56 -9.38 23.26
CA TRP A 317 -20.99 -8.11 23.85
C TRP A 317 -22.51 -8.03 24.08
N GLY A 318 -23.24 -9.13 23.85
CA GLY A 318 -24.70 -9.20 24.03
C GLY A 318 -25.51 -8.72 22.81
N ILE A 319 -24.86 -8.43 21.68
CA ILE A 319 -25.53 -8.02 20.45
C ILE A 319 -26.07 -9.26 19.72
N LYS A 320 -27.40 -9.36 19.59
CA LYS A 320 -28.08 -10.54 18.99
C LYS A 320 -27.84 -10.67 17.49
N SER A 321 -27.84 -9.55 16.76
CA SER A 321 -27.58 -9.50 15.31
C SER A 321 -26.30 -8.73 15.05
N PRO A 322 -25.14 -9.42 14.94
CA PRO A 322 -23.87 -8.75 14.69
C PRO A 322 -23.82 -8.02 13.34
N GLU A 323 -24.66 -8.40 12.40
CA GLU A 323 -24.81 -7.73 11.10
C GLU A 323 -25.30 -6.31 11.28
N SER A 324 -26.08 -6.01 12.33
CA SER A 324 -26.63 -4.66 12.57
C SER A 324 -25.59 -3.62 13.03
N VAL A 325 -24.39 -4.07 13.43
CA VAL A 325 -23.29 -3.22 13.93
C VAL A 325 -22.00 -3.38 13.12
N SER A 326 -22.05 -4.12 12.01
CA SER A 326 -20.92 -4.36 11.10
C SER A 326 -21.26 -4.01 9.65
N ARG A 327 -22.35 -3.27 9.41
CA ARG A 327 -22.82 -2.94 8.06
C ARG A 327 -21.80 -2.09 7.31
N PHE A 328 -21.22 -1.09 7.96
CA PHE A 328 -20.24 -0.23 7.30
C PHE A 328 -19.03 -1.02 6.79
N LEU A 329 -18.45 -1.88 7.63
CA LEU A 329 -17.29 -2.69 7.24
C LEU A 329 -17.65 -3.71 6.15
N THR A 330 -18.84 -4.34 6.25
CA THR A 330 -19.26 -5.39 5.32
C THR A 330 -19.85 -4.86 4.00
N SER A 331 -20.32 -3.60 3.95
CA SER A 331 -20.82 -2.99 2.70
C SER A 331 -19.71 -2.87 1.67
N HIS A 332 -18.52 -2.47 2.11
CA HIS A 332 -17.33 -2.29 1.28
C HIS A 332 -16.78 -3.63 0.77
N MET A 333 -16.90 -4.72 1.54
CA MET A 333 -16.47 -6.05 1.07
C MET A 333 -17.24 -6.51 -0.17
N LYS A 334 -18.55 -6.26 -0.23
CA LYS A 334 -19.42 -6.69 -1.32
C LYS A 334 -19.36 -5.77 -2.55
N THR A 335 -19.08 -4.48 -2.34
CA THR A 335 -19.14 -3.44 -3.38
C THR A 335 -17.76 -3.05 -3.94
N ASP A 336 -16.72 -3.15 -3.12
CA ASP A 336 -15.34 -2.91 -3.57
C ASP A 336 -14.68 -4.21 -4.04
N GLY A 337 -15.06 -5.34 -3.44
CA GLY A 337 -14.63 -6.69 -3.81
C GLY A 337 -15.56 -7.43 -4.77
N GLY A 338 -16.73 -6.85 -5.09
CA GLY A 338 -17.73 -7.44 -5.98
C GLY A 338 -17.54 -7.10 -7.46
N ASP A 339 -18.41 -7.66 -8.30
CA ASP A 339 -18.45 -7.46 -9.76
C ASP A 339 -18.75 -6.00 -10.17
N ASP A 340 -19.13 -5.14 -9.23
CA ASP A 340 -19.42 -3.71 -9.42
C ASP A 340 -18.17 -2.81 -9.47
N GLY A 341 -16.96 -3.34 -9.24
CA GLY A 341 -15.71 -2.85 -9.83
C GLY A 341 -15.25 -1.44 -9.43
N HIS A 342 -15.59 -0.95 -8.23
CA HIS A 342 -15.13 0.37 -7.73
C HIS A 342 -13.61 0.44 -7.68
N TRP A 343 -12.98 -0.52 -7.00
CA TRP A 343 -11.52 -0.57 -6.87
C TRP A 343 -10.79 -0.80 -8.21
N VAL A 344 -11.34 -1.66 -9.07
CA VAL A 344 -10.80 -1.90 -10.43
C VAL A 344 -10.90 -0.65 -11.29
N ARG A 345 -11.99 0.12 -11.20
CA ARG A 345 -12.11 1.41 -11.88
C ARG A 345 -11.06 2.41 -11.39
N VAL A 346 -10.75 2.45 -10.10
CA VAL A 346 -9.64 3.27 -9.58
C VAL A 346 -8.32 2.84 -10.25
N ILE A 347 -8.06 1.53 -10.35
CA ILE A 347 -6.87 1.00 -11.05
C ILE A 347 -6.82 1.40 -12.52
N MET A 348 -7.93 1.33 -13.24
CA MET A 348 -8.02 1.78 -14.63
C MET A 348 -7.73 3.28 -14.77
N MET A 349 -8.19 4.09 -13.82
CA MET A 349 -7.93 5.54 -13.82
C MET A 349 -6.47 5.84 -13.50
N MET A 350 -5.87 5.16 -12.52
CA MET A 350 -4.43 5.24 -12.27
C MET A 350 -3.62 4.92 -13.53
N ASP A 351 -3.95 3.82 -14.21
CA ASP A 351 -3.31 3.41 -15.48
C ASP A 351 -3.43 4.48 -16.57
N LYS A 352 -4.58 5.17 -16.63
CA LYS A 352 -4.84 6.22 -17.62
C LYS A 352 -4.11 7.54 -17.33
N PHE A 353 -3.84 7.88 -16.07
CA PHE A 353 -3.29 9.19 -15.72
C PHE A 353 -1.84 9.18 -15.23
N ILE A 354 -1.32 8.05 -14.74
CA ILE A 354 0.08 7.91 -14.34
C ILE A 354 0.89 7.45 -15.56
N LYS A 355 1.60 8.39 -16.19
CA LYS A 355 2.27 8.16 -17.48
C LYS A 355 3.77 8.35 -17.47
N THR A 356 4.29 9.04 -16.47
CA THR A 356 5.73 9.31 -16.31
C THR A 356 6.23 8.76 -14.98
N GLU A 357 7.53 8.50 -14.91
CA GLU A 357 8.17 8.03 -13.69
C GLU A 357 8.04 9.04 -12.54
N ASN A 358 8.08 10.34 -12.84
CA ASN A 358 7.84 11.38 -11.84
C ASN A 358 6.42 11.32 -11.26
N GLN A 359 5.40 11.14 -12.11
CA GLN A 359 4.01 10.96 -11.66
C GLN A 359 3.86 9.70 -10.81
N LEU A 360 4.49 8.59 -11.22
CA LEU A 360 4.49 7.36 -10.42
C LEU A 360 5.13 7.59 -9.04
N GLN A 361 6.28 8.26 -8.97
CA GLN A 361 6.93 8.56 -7.69
C GLN A 361 6.06 9.43 -6.78
N GLN A 362 5.44 10.48 -7.33
CA GLN A 362 4.52 11.33 -6.57
C GLN A 362 3.33 10.53 -6.04
N PHE A 363 2.79 9.64 -6.87
CA PHE A 363 1.69 8.76 -6.49
C PHE A 363 2.11 7.77 -5.40
N LEU A 364 3.22 7.06 -5.58
CA LEU A 364 3.75 6.09 -4.60
C LEU A 364 4.07 6.76 -3.26
N ASN A 365 4.62 7.98 -3.24
CA ASN A 365 4.85 8.72 -2.01
C ASN A 365 3.53 9.03 -1.28
N THR A 366 2.50 9.44 -2.03
CA THR A 366 1.17 9.71 -1.49
C THR A 366 0.52 8.42 -0.97
N LEU A 367 0.66 7.32 -1.73
CA LEU A 367 0.20 5.99 -1.35
C LEU A 367 0.86 5.51 -0.07
N GLN A 368 2.18 5.65 0.08
CA GLN A 368 2.92 5.26 1.29
C GLN A 368 2.47 6.06 2.52
N LEU A 369 2.27 7.38 2.37
CA LEU A 369 1.73 8.20 3.45
C LEU A 369 0.33 7.75 3.83
N ALA A 370 -0.55 7.54 2.85
CA ALA A 370 -1.91 7.07 3.05
C ALA A 370 -1.92 5.72 3.79
N MET A 371 -1.18 4.74 3.28
CA MET A 371 -1.04 3.39 3.86
C MET A 371 -0.56 3.46 5.31
N SER A 372 0.44 4.29 5.59
CA SER A 372 1.00 4.45 6.94
C SER A 372 0.04 5.14 7.91
N SER A 373 -0.60 6.25 7.51
CA SER A 373 -1.56 6.95 8.38
C SER A 373 -2.82 6.12 8.60
N TYR A 374 -3.32 5.43 7.57
CA TYR A 374 -4.53 4.61 7.68
C TYR A 374 -4.31 3.40 8.59
N ALA A 375 -3.20 2.67 8.41
CA ALA A 375 -2.83 1.54 9.29
C ALA A 375 -2.67 1.99 10.74
N ARG A 376 -1.94 3.08 11.00
CA ARG A 376 -1.80 3.65 12.34
C ARG A 376 -3.13 4.08 12.93
N GLY A 377 -4.01 4.68 12.13
CA GLY A 377 -5.37 5.07 12.53
C GLY A 377 -6.17 3.87 13.05
N LEU A 378 -6.14 2.73 12.35
CA LEU A 378 -6.80 1.50 12.80
C LEU A 378 -6.15 0.94 14.08
N ASN A 379 -4.82 0.76 14.07
CA ASN A 379 -4.09 0.11 15.15
C ASN A 379 -4.10 0.89 16.47
N ALA A 380 -4.10 2.22 16.42
CA ALA A 380 -4.18 3.08 17.62
C ALA A 380 -5.45 2.81 18.46
N ASN A 381 -6.57 2.44 17.82
CA ASN A 381 -7.80 2.07 18.56
C ASN A 381 -7.65 0.78 19.37
N ILE A 382 -6.59 0.02 19.14
CA ILE A 382 -6.23 -1.14 19.92
C ILE A 382 -5.14 -0.77 20.91
N ASP A 383 -3.99 -0.33 20.37
CA ASP A 383 -2.74 -0.19 21.12
C ASP A 383 -2.84 0.87 22.22
N ASP A 384 -3.48 2.02 21.92
CA ASP A 384 -3.62 3.12 22.89
C ASP A 384 -4.78 2.88 23.87
N MET A 385 -5.64 1.90 23.57
CA MET A 385 -6.82 1.52 24.36
C MET A 385 -6.68 0.17 25.07
N GLU A 386 -5.45 -0.32 25.25
CA GLU A 386 -5.18 -1.67 25.78
C GLU A 386 -5.79 -1.91 27.17
N LEU A 387 -5.96 -0.87 27.99
CA LEU A 387 -6.64 -0.94 29.29
C LEU A 387 -8.06 -1.53 29.18
N TRP A 388 -8.76 -1.31 28.08
CA TRP A 388 -10.13 -1.78 27.87
C TRP A 388 -10.21 -3.28 27.59
N ARG A 389 -9.09 -3.95 27.28
CA ARG A 389 -9.05 -5.43 27.19
C ARG A 389 -9.14 -6.12 28.55
N LEU A 390 -8.69 -5.46 29.62
CA LEU A 390 -8.66 -6.03 30.98
C LEU A 390 -10.08 -6.26 31.55
N GLN A 391 -11.09 -5.54 31.04
CA GLN A 391 -12.47 -5.72 31.48
C GLN A 391 -13.07 -7.07 31.03
N GLN A 392 -12.60 -7.66 29.92
CA GLN A 392 -13.06 -8.98 29.48
C GLN A 392 -12.51 -10.11 30.37
N SER A 393 -11.35 -9.91 31.00
CA SER A 393 -10.70 -10.91 31.87
C SER A 393 -11.43 -11.09 33.21
N HIS A 394 -11.98 -10.00 33.77
CA HIS A 394 -12.69 -10.05 35.06
C HIS A 394 -14.08 -10.68 34.97
N ALA A 395 -14.80 -10.52 33.85
CA ALA A 395 -16.10 -11.16 33.65
C ALA A 395 -16.02 -12.71 33.54
N ILE A 396 -14.84 -13.26 33.24
CA ILE A 396 -14.57 -14.70 33.21
C ILE A 396 -14.24 -15.23 34.61
N LEU A 397 -13.56 -14.43 35.45
CA LEU A 397 -13.27 -14.77 36.84
C LEU A 397 -14.53 -14.74 37.72
N GLU A 398 -15.44 -13.79 37.53
CA GLU A 398 -16.69 -13.76 38.31
C GLU A 398 -17.64 -14.90 37.97
N LYS A 399 -17.60 -15.44 36.74
CA LYS A 399 -18.39 -16.63 36.36
C LYS A 399 -17.80 -17.97 36.80
N SER A 400 -16.57 -17.98 37.30
CA SER A 400 -15.90 -19.18 37.85
C SER A 400 -15.89 -19.22 39.37
N THR A 401 -16.54 -18.26 40.03
CA THR A 401 -16.59 -18.15 41.50
C THR A 401 -18.01 -18.22 42.09
N ILE A 402 -18.98 -18.82 41.37
CA ILE A 402 -20.34 -19.11 41.88
C ILE A 402 -20.70 -20.57 41.62
#